data_AF-A0A969MPE4-F1
#
_entry.id   AF-A0A969MPE4-F1
#
_cell.length_a   1.000
_cell.length_b   1.000
_cell.length_c   1.000
_cell.angle_alpha   90.00
_cell.angle_beta   90.00
_cell.angle_gamma   90.00
#
_symmetry.space_group_name_H-M   'P 1'
#
loop_
_entity.id
_entity.type
_entity.pdbx_description
1 polymer ?
#
loop_
_entity_poly.entity_id
_entity_poly.type
_entity_poly.pdbx_seq_one_letter_code
_entity_poly.pdbx_strand_id
1 'polypeptide(L)'
;MKKILILSSNPKNTTNLRLEEEVREIKKTLQLSPHRDEFKIITESAVQIDDLTRFLSHHQPTIVHFCGHGSGTDGLILEDNYGHQQLVSTQSLAKLFDLFQQQVECVVLNACYSKEQAAAIHQHIDCVVGMNKAIGDRAAIKFNIRFYTALFSKRDYQNCFQMGCAAIDLQGIPEYATPEIKIRRRRYQREEAINTVKPNKNNDMSNDNKSGQNRSVSIGGSVTGGAIQTGDYDTANINFQQVSLPAPETVNIQAEFNALREIIAKLETSDSRKIDHAFEDAQEEIKKPQPDKDEVGEALNRALKYAKKAEGFASVVEKLQPHLAKTTAWLGDNWH
;
A
#
# COMPACT_ATOMS: atom_id res chain seq x y z
N MET A 1 26.12 -12.67 -8.95
CA MET A 1 26.09 -11.99 -7.63
C MET A 1 24.98 -10.95 -7.66
N LYS A 2 23.99 -11.03 -6.75
CA LYS A 2 22.91 -10.04 -6.63
C LYS A 2 23.37 -8.85 -5.79
N LYS A 3 23.11 -7.63 -6.25
CA LYS A 3 23.42 -6.41 -5.52
C LYS A 3 22.17 -5.87 -4.84
N ILE A 4 22.28 -5.58 -3.54
CA ILE A 4 21.23 -4.97 -2.72
C ILE A 4 21.70 -3.56 -2.38
N LEU A 5 21.02 -2.56 -2.93
CA LEU A 5 21.26 -1.16 -2.60
C LEU A 5 20.28 -0.74 -1.51
N ILE A 6 20.81 -0.41 -0.34
CA ILE A 6 20.07 0.12 0.79
C ILE A 6 20.27 1.63 0.81
N LEU A 7 19.16 2.36 0.67
CA LEU A 7 19.07 3.81 0.66
C LEU A 7 18.40 4.25 1.97
N SER A 8 19.05 5.10 2.74
CA SER A 8 18.47 5.67 3.96
C SER A 8 18.39 7.20 3.90
N SER A 9 17.27 7.75 4.34
CA SER A 9 17.07 9.19 4.46
C SER A 9 16.42 9.54 5.79
N ASN A 10 17.05 10.45 6.53
CA ASN A 10 16.62 10.87 7.86
C ASN A 10 16.81 12.39 8.02
N PRO A 11 16.00 13.21 7.33
CA PRO A 11 16.24 14.65 7.26
C PRO A 11 16.18 15.31 8.64
N LYS A 12 17.00 16.34 8.86
CA LYS A 12 17.22 17.00 10.16
C LYS A 12 15.96 17.57 10.80
N ASN A 13 14.97 17.95 9.99
CA ASN A 13 13.70 18.54 10.44
C ASN A 13 12.56 17.51 10.55
N THR A 14 12.89 16.22 10.69
CA THR A 14 11.94 15.12 10.89
C THR A 14 12.25 14.35 12.18
N THR A 15 11.37 13.43 12.56
CA THR A 15 11.61 12.56 13.73
C THR A 15 12.74 11.59 13.43
N ASN A 16 13.79 11.60 14.25
CA ASN A 16 14.95 10.74 14.02
C ASN A 16 14.60 9.24 14.12
N LEU A 17 14.70 8.53 12.98
CA LEU A 17 14.51 7.08 12.89
C LEU A 17 15.81 6.30 13.12
N ARG A 18 15.70 5.08 13.66
CA ARG A 18 16.85 4.19 13.89
C ARG A 18 17.27 3.42 12.63
N LEU A 19 17.46 4.12 11.51
CA LEU A 19 17.74 3.50 10.21
C LEU A 19 19.06 2.71 10.21
N GLU A 20 20.08 3.18 10.93
CA GLU A 20 21.37 2.48 11.03
C GLU A 20 21.24 1.12 11.73
N GLU A 21 20.33 0.99 12.69
CA GLU A 21 20.06 -0.28 13.37
C GLU A 21 19.48 -1.29 12.38
N GLU A 22 18.52 -0.88 11.56
CA GLU A 22 17.98 -1.71 10.49
C GLU A 22 19.07 -2.18 9.50
N VAL A 23 19.89 -1.25 9.01
CA VAL A 23 20.98 -1.58 8.09
C VAL A 23 21.98 -2.55 8.71
N ARG A 24 22.33 -2.34 9.99
CA ARG A 24 23.23 -3.21 10.74
C ARG A 24 22.67 -4.63 10.84
N GLU A 25 21.39 -4.78 11.17
CA GLU A 25 20.78 -6.10 11.30
C GLU A 25 20.66 -6.83 9.96
N ILE A 26 20.40 -6.13 8.85
CA ILE A 26 20.42 -6.73 7.50
C ILE A 26 21.83 -7.22 7.14
N LYS A 27 22.87 -6.40 7.38
CA LYS A 27 24.27 -6.79 7.15
C LYS A 27 24.67 -8.00 7.99
N LYS A 28 24.28 -8.03 9.26
CA LYS A 28 24.51 -9.16 10.17
C LYS A 28 23.82 -10.44 9.65
N THR A 29 22.60 -10.31 9.16
CA THR A 29 21.84 -11.42 8.55
C THR A 29 22.58 -12.01 7.35
N LEU A 30 23.19 -11.17 6.51
CA LEU A 30 24.01 -11.65 5.39
C LEU A 30 25.25 -12.41 5.87
N GLN A 31 25.96 -11.89 6.87
CA GLN A 31 27.17 -12.53 7.40
C GLN A 31 26.92 -13.94 7.96
N LEU A 32 25.73 -14.16 8.53
CA LEU A 32 25.31 -15.45 9.06
C LEU A 32 24.80 -16.42 7.99
N SER A 33 24.62 -15.98 6.74
CA SER A 33 24.10 -16.83 5.67
C SER A 33 25.19 -17.74 5.07
N PRO A 34 24.89 -19.04 4.81
CA PRO A 34 25.79 -19.91 4.06
C PRO A 34 25.98 -19.46 2.60
N HIS A 35 25.07 -18.64 2.05
CA HIS A 35 25.11 -18.14 0.67
C HIS A 35 25.57 -16.67 0.58
N ARG A 36 26.30 -16.17 1.59
CA ARG A 36 26.70 -14.76 1.66
C ARG A 36 27.47 -14.27 0.43
N ASP A 37 28.26 -15.14 -0.19
CA ASP A 37 29.11 -14.81 -1.34
C ASP A 37 28.31 -14.58 -2.64
N GLU A 38 27.00 -14.87 -2.63
CA GLU A 38 26.10 -14.62 -3.77
C GLU A 38 25.50 -13.21 -3.76
N PHE A 39 25.64 -12.48 -2.65
CA PHE A 39 25.03 -11.18 -2.44
C PHE A 39 26.07 -10.11 -2.09
N LYS A 40 25.82 -8.88 -2.52
CA LYS A 40 26.58 -7.70 -2.10
C LYS A 40 25.63 -6.64 -1.59
N ILE A 41 25.76 -6.26 -0.33
CA ILE A 41 25.04 -5.11 0.25
C ILE A 41 25.87 -3.85 0.01
N ILE A 42 25.20 -2.83 -0.53
CA ILE A 42 25.71 -1.47 -0.73
C ILE A 42 24.79 -0.56 0.07
N THR A 43 25.36 0.37 0.83
CA THR A 43 24.61 1.28 1.70
C THR A 43 24.97 2.70 1.37
N GLU A 44 23.96 3.51 1.06
CA GLU A 44 24.07 4.96 0.89
C GLU A 44 23.12 5.62 1.89
N SER A 45 23.66 6.54 2.70
CA SER A 45 22.93 7.26 3.74
C SER A 45 22.80 8.73 3.38
N ALA A 46 21.89 9.43 4.04
CA ALA A 46 21.59 10.84 3.77
C ALA A 46 21.25 11.08 2.29
N VAL A 47 20.45 10.18 1.73
CA VAL A 47 20.18 10.12 0.29
C VAL A 47 19.40 11.36 -0.14
N GLN A 48 19.97 12.10 -1.09
CA GLN A 48 19.33 13.24 -1.73
C GLN A 48 18.60 12.84 -3.01
N ILE A 49 17.77 13.72 -3.55
CA ILE A 49 17.03 13.42 -4.79
C ILE A 49 17.97 13.13 -5.96
N ASP A 50 19.00 13.95 -6.14
CA ASP A 50 19.96 13.80 -7.25
C ASP A 50 20.80 12.52 -7.14
N ASP A 51 20.85 11.93 -5.94
CA ASP A 51 21.56 10.69 -5.70
C ASP A 51 20.84 9.47 -6.25
N LEU A 52 19.51 9.47 -6.31
CA LEU A 52 18.72 8.29 -6.66
C LEU A 52 19.12 7.72 -8.03
N THR A 53 19.06 8.55 -9.08
CA THR A 53 19.41 8.13 -10.44
C THR A 53 20.89 7.76 -10.54
N ARG A 54 21.76 8.51 -9.85
CA ARG A 54 23.21 8.26 -9.82
C ARG A 54 23.53 6.90 -9.21
N PHE A 55 22.98 6.60 -8.03
CA PHE A 55 23.23 5.35 -7.31
C PHE A 55 22.63 4.15 -8.04
N LEU A 56 21.42 4.26 -8.59
CA LEU A 56 20.81 3.19 -9.38
C LEU A 56 21.65 2.87 -10.64
N SER A 57 22.14 3.90 -11.34
CA SER A 57 22.97 3.74 -12.54
C SER A 57 24.36 3.20 -12.23
N HIS A 58 25.00 3.72 -11.17
CA HIS A 58 26.38 3.36 -10.83
C HIS A 58 26.48 1.97 -10.21
N HIS A 59 25.64 1.68 -9.21
CA HIS A 59 25.71 0.42 -8.48
C HIS A 59 25.06 -0.73 -9.24
N GLN A 60 24.13 -0.43 -10.15
CA GLN A 60 23.32 -1.39 -10.87
C GLN A 60 22.69 -2.47 -9.94
N PRO A 61 21.87 -2.07 -8.95
CA PRO A 61 21.28 -3.01 -8.02
C PRO A 61 20.24 -3.93 -8.66
N THR A 62 20.16 -5.16 -8.14
CA THR A 62 19.06 -6.09 -8.42
C THR A 62 17.90 -5.86 -7.47
N ILE A 63 18.19 -5.41 -6.25
CA ILE A 63 17.22 -5.16 -5.19
C ILE A 63 17.49 -3.77 -4.62
N VAL A 64 16.45 -2.97 -4.48
CA VAL A 64 16.52 -1.65 -3.85
C VAL A 64 15.71 -1.70 -2.56
N HIS A 65 16.31 -1.24 -1.47
CA HIS A 65 15.63 -1.11 -0.19
C HIS A 65 15.74 0.33 0.25
N PHE A 66 14.60 0.96 0.49
CA PHE A 66 14.52 2.29 1.04
C PHE A 66 14.01 2.20 2.48
N CYS A 67 14.72 2.83 3.42
CA CYS A 67 14.24 3.02 4.78
C CYS A 67 14.28 4.52 5.13
N GLY A 68 13.19 5.04 5.68
CA GLY A 68 13.04 6.47 5.93
C GLY A 68 11.58 6.88 6.09
N HIS A 69 11.30 8.15 5.88
CA HIS A 69 9.97 8.70 6.03
C HIS A 69 9.13 8.56 4.75
N GLY A 70 7.83 8.34 4.94
CA GLY A 70 6.81 8.40 3.89
C GLY A 70 5.74 9.43 4.25
N SER A 71 5.11 10.01 3.23
CA SER A 71 4.09 11.06 3.35
C SER A 71 2.77 10.61 2.71
N GLY A 72 2.30 9.41 3.03
CA GLY A 72 1.02 8.93 2.51
C GLY A 72 1.00 8.82 0.99
N THR A 73 -0.04 9.36 0.37
CA THR A 73 -0.21 9.44 -1.09
C THR A 73 0.85 10.33 -1.77
N ASP A 74 1.44 11.27 -1.03
CA ASP A 74 2.25 12.33 -1.61
C ASP A 74 3.60 11.83 -2.07
N GLY A 75 4.20 10.84 -1.38
CA GLY A 75 5.50 10.31 -1.75
C GLY A 75 6.38 9.81 -0.62
N LEU A 76 7.68 9.70 -0.93
CA LEU A 76 8.75 9.44 0.04
C LEU A 76 9.50 10.72 0.34
N ILE A 77 10.07 10.81 1.53
CA ILE A 77 10.85 11.97 1.95
C ILE A 77 12.33 11.64 1.86
N LEU A 78 13.05 12.47 1.11
CA LEU A 78 14.51 12.44 0.95
C LEU A 78 15.14 13.71 1.53
N GLU A 79 16.46 13.83 1.45
CA GLU A 79 17.17 15.04 1.84
C GLU A 79 17.34 16.02 0.67
N ASP A 80 17.24 17.32 0.97
CA ASP A 80 17.76 18.38 0.10
C ASP A 80 19.25 18.65 0.37
N ASN A 81 19.82 19.61 -0.35
CA ASN A 81 21.22 20.03 -0.20
C ASN A 81 21.58 20.59 1.19
N TYR A 82 20.60 20.88 2.04
CA TYR A 82 20.77 21.37 3.41
C TYR A 82 20.54 20.26 4.46
N GLY A 83 20.10 19.08 4.03
CA GLY A 83 19.70 17.96 4.89
C GLY A 83 18.30 18.13 5.47
N HIS A 84 17.44 18.95 4.86
CA HIS A 84 16.02 19.07 5.19
C HIS A 84 15.18 18.13 4.33
N GLN A 85 13.95 17.91 4.78
CA GLN A 85 13.00 17.07 4.08
C GLN A 85 12.68 17.62 2.68
N GLN A 86 12.72 16.75 1.69
CA GLN A 86 12.29 17.02 0.33
C GLN A 86 11.39 15.87 -0.14
N LEU A 87 10.17 16.19 -0.56
CA LEU A 87 9.21 15.21 -1.03
C LEU A 87 9.56 14.74 -2.45
N VAL A 88 9.62 13.42 -2.65
CA VAL A 88 9.68 12.78 -3.96
C VAL A 88 8.35 12.12 -4.24
N SER A 89 7.63 12.63 -5.25
CA SER A 89 6.28 12.18 -5.51
C SER A 89 6.18 10.73 -5.96
N THR A 90 5.03 10.11 -5.68
CA THR A 90 4.67 8.76 -6.15
C THR A 90 4.90 8.59 -7.65
N GLN A 91 4.50 9.57 -8.45
CA GLN A 91 4.67 9.54 -9.91
C GLN A 91 6.15 9.64 -10.31
N SER A 92 6.94 10.47 -9.63
CA SER A 92 8.37 10.59 -9.90
C SER A 92 9.13 9.30 -9.57
N LEU A 93 8.77 8.62 -8.48
CA LEU A 93 9.32 7.30 -8.15
C LEU A 93 8.97 6.25 -9.21
N ALA A 94 7.72 6.20 -9.67
CA ALA A 94 7.32 5.28 -10.73
C ALA A 94 8.11 5.52 -12.03
N LYS A 95 8.23 6.79 -12.47
CA LYS A 95 9.02 7.17 -13.65
C LYS A 95 10.50 6.80 -13.49
N LEU A 96 11.07 6.99 -12.30
CA LEU A 96 12.46 6.59 -12.03
C LEU A 96 12.62 5.08 -12.21
N PHE A 97 11.78 4.27 -11.57
CA PHE A 97 11.91 2.81 -11.63
C PHE A 97 11.56 2.21 -13.00
N ASP A 98 10.76 2.89 -13.83
CA ASP A 98 10.56 2.53 -15.24
C ASP A 98 11.88 2.45 -16.02
N LEU A 99 12.81 3.38 -15.74
CA LEU A 99 14.13 3.42 -16.37
C LEU A 99 15.01 2.21 -16.00
N PHE A 100 14.73 1.56 -14.87
CA PHE A 100 15.54 0.45 -14.33
C PHE A 100 14.81 -0.90 -14.32
N GLN A 101 13.69 -1.03 -15.03
CA GLN A 101 12.82 -2.21 -15.00
C GLN A 101 13.49 -3.52 -15.46
N GLN A 102 14.53 -3.45 -16.29
CA GLN A 102 15.29 -4.64 -16.72
C GLN A 102 16.26 -5.13 -15.64
N GLN A 103 16.68 -4.23 -14.74
CA GLN A 103 17.77 -4.43 -13.80
C GLN A 103 17.27 -4.70 -12.37
N VAL A 104 16.30 -3.91 -11.91
CA VAL A 104 15.71 -4.02 -10.58
C VAL A 104 14.59 -5.07 -10.61
N GLU A 105 14.73 -6.10 -9.78
CA GLU A 105 13.75 -7.18 -9.65
C GLU A 105 12.80 -6.93 -8.47
N CYS A 106 13.30 -6.30 -7.41
CA CYS A 106 12.57 -6.11 -6.16
C CYS A 106 12.87 -4.75 -5.53
N VAL A 107 11.81 -4.07 -5.08
CA VAL A 107 11.89 -2.84 -4.30
C VAL A 107 11.22 -3.08 -2.94
N VAL A 108 11.90 -2.72 -1.84
CA VAL A 108 11.34 -2.76 -0.49
C VAL A 108 11.27 -1.33 0.04
N LEU A 109 10.06 -0.80 0.19
CA LEU A 109 9.81 0.53 0.73
C LEU A 109 9.43 0.44 2.22
N ASN A 110 10.43 0.44 3.08
CA ASN A 110 10.24 0.50 4.52
C ASN A 110 10.03 1.96 4.99
N ALA A 111 8.88 2.51 4.62
CA ALA A 111 8.44 3.86 4.97
C ALA A 111 6.94 3.86 5.23
N CYS A 112 6.48 4.68 6.18
CA CYS A 112 5.07 4.76 6.55
C CYS A 112 4.19 5.08 5.34
N TYR A 113 3.08 4.36 5.20
CA TYR A 113 2.09 4.55 4.12
C TYR A 113 2.66 4.40 2.70
N SER A 114 3.77 3.67 2.52
CA SER A 114 4.43 3.50 1.22
C SER A 114 3.68 2.60 0.20
N LYS A 115 2.45 2.16 0.51
CA LYS A 115 1.63 1.28 -0.34
C LYS A 115 1.32 1.90 -1.70
N GLU A 116 1.04 3.19 -1.77
CA GLU A 116 0.71 3.86 -3.02
C GLU A 116 1.92 3.94 -3.96
N GLN A 117 3.10 4.24 -3.39
CA GLN A 117 4.37 4.19 -4.10
C GLN A 117 4.70 2.77 -4.55
N ALA A 118 4.43 1.77 -3.70
CA ALA A 118 4.60 0.37 -4.06
C ALA A 118 3.72 -0.03 -5.25
N ALA A 119 2.45 0.40 -5.27
CA ALA A 119 1.54 0.14 -6.37
C ALA A 119 1.99 0.82 -7.67
N ALA A 120 2.44 2.07 -7.60
CA ALA A 120 2.93 2.81 -8.76
C ALA A 120 4.22 2.21 -9.33
N ILE A 121 5.20 1.89 -8.48
CA ILE A 121 6.46 1.25 -8.90
C ILE A 121 6.21 -0.14 -9.47
N HIS A 122 5.24 -0.88 -8.93
CA HIS A 122 4.91 -2.23 -9.41
C HIS A 122 4.37 -2.26 -10.84
N GLN A 123 3.97 -1.13 -11.42
CA GLN A 123 3.69 -1.04 -12.86
C GLN A 123 4.94 -1.41 -13.69
N HIS A 124 6.14 -1.17 -13.16
CA HIS A 124 7.42 -1.36 -13.83
C HIS A 124 8.26 -2.48 -13.21
N ILE A 125 8.25 -2.62 -11.87
CA ILE A 125 9.06 -3.61 -11.15
C ILE A 125 8.23 -4.83 -10.73
N ASP A 126 8.79 -6.02 -10.91
CA ASP A 126 8.06 -7.27 -10.73
C ASP A 126 7.66 -7.57 -9.29
N CYS A 127 8.44 -7.12 -8.32
CA CYS A 127 8.16 -7.30 -6.89
C CYS A 127 8.35 -5.97 -6.15
N VAL A 128 7.31 -5.51 -5.45
CA VAL A 128 7.42 -4.33 -4.61
C VAL A 128 6.73 -4.57 -3.27
N VAL A 129 7.45 -4.31 -2.18
CA VAL A 129 6.93 -4.31 -0.81
C VAL A 129 6.73 -2.87 -0.36
N GLY A 130 5.58 -2.57 0.23
CA GLY A 130 5.29 -1.28 0.87
C GLY A 130 4.50 -1.46 2.16
N MET A 131 4.23 -0.37 2.86
CA MET A 131 3.51 -0.33 4.12
C MET A 131 2.15 0.34 3.92
N ASN A 132 1.06 -0.31 4.33
CA ASN A 132 -0.29 0.25 4.18
C ASN A 132 -0.66 1.29 5.24
N LYS A 133 0.11 1.39 6.31
CA LYS A 133 -0.04 2.36 7.40
C LYS A 133 1.33 2.67 8.03
N ALA A 134 1.34 3.46 9.10
CA ALA A 134 2.52 3.65 9.91
C ALA A 134 3.02 2.31 10.50
N ILE A 135 4.34 2.11 10.50
CA ILE A 135 4.99 0.93 11.07
C ILE A 135 6.04 1.39 12.10
N GLY A 136 6.05 0.76 13.27
CA GLY A 136 7.07 1.02 14.28
C GLY A 136 8.40 0.35 13.96
N ASP A 137 9.50 0.98 14.37
CA ASP A 137 10.89 0.51 14.16
C ASP A 137 11.06 -0.98 14.50
N ARG A 138 10.48 -1.44 15.61
CA ARG A 138 10.60 -2.84 16.04
C ARG A 138 9.96 -3.80 15.05
N ALA A 139 8.77 -3.47 14.51
CA ALA A 139 8.10 -4.31 13.53
C ALA A 139 8.88 -4.33 12.21
N ALA A 140 9.31 -3.15 11.74
CA ALA A 140 10.08 -2.96 10.53
C ALA A 140 11.40 -3.77 10.56
N ILE A 141 12.20 -3.62 11.62
CA ILE A 141 13.47 -4.36 11.78
C ILE A 141 13.22 -5.88 11.77
N LYS A 142 12.18 -6.37 12.47
CA LYS A 142 11.86 -7.81 12.51
C LYS A 142 11.43 -8.35 11.15
N PHE A 143 10.60 -7.60 10.43
CA PHE A 143 10.22 -7.91 9.06
C PHE A 143 11.46 -8.03 8.17
N ASN A 144 12.33 -7.00 8.17
CA ASN A 144 13.49 -6.95 7.28
C ASN A 144 14.52 -8.04 7.61
N ILE A 145 14.84 -8.29 8.89
CA ILE A 145 15.71 -9.41 9.28
C ILE A 145 15.22 -10.72 8.67
N ARG A 146 13.92 -11.02 8.81
CA ARG A 146 13.40 -12.31 8.35
C ARG A 146 13.19 -12.37 6.84
N PHE A 147 12.79 -11.27 6.20
CA PHE A 147 12.73 -11.13 4.75
C PHE A 147 14.10 -11.42 4.13
N TYR A 148 15.15 -10.75 4.61
CA TYR A 148 16.51 -10.94 4.10
C TYR A 148 17.10 -12.30 4.49
N THR A 149 16.76 -12.87 5.65
CA THR A 149 17.14 -14.25 5.99
C THR A 149 16.62 -15.24 4.94
N ALA A 150 15.35 -15.10 4.56
CA ALA A 150 14.72 -15.95 3.55
C ALA A 150 15.35 -15.73 2.16
N LEU A 151 15.60 -14.47 1.79
CA LEU A 151 16.24 -14.11 0.54
C LEU A 151 17.64 -14.72 0.42
N PHE A 152 18.46 -14.57 1.47
CA PHE A 152 19.80 -15.17 1.51
C PHE A 152 19.77 -16.70 1.60
N SER A 153 18.62 -17.29 1.90
CA SER A 153 18.36 -18.73 1.80
C SER A 153 17.77 -19.14 0.45
N LYS A 154 17.83 -18.25 -0.57
CA LYS A 154 17.36 -18.47 -1.94
C LYS A 154 15.87 -18.76 -2.07
N ARG A 155 15.05 -18.29 -1.12
CA ARG A 155 13.59 -18.30 -1.24
C ARG A 155 13.15 -17.27 -2.29
N ASP A 156 12.01 -17.51 -2.94
CA ASP A 156 11.37 -16.49 -3.77
C ASP A 156 10.84 -15.31 -2.92
N TYR A 157 10.57 -14.18 -3.56
CA TYR A 157 10.17 -12.95 -2.86
C TYR A 157 8.83 -13.08 -2.11
N GLN A 158 7.90 -13.92 -2.59
CA GLN A 158 6.63 -14.17 -1.91
C GLN A 158 6.88 -14.86 -0.57
N ASN A 159 7.72 -15.90 -0.56
CA ASN A 159 8.14 -16.59 0.65
C ASN A 159 8.95 -15.66 1.58
N CYS A 160 9.81 -14.79 1.03
CA CYS A 160 10.54 -13.80 1.82
C CYS A 160 9.58 -12.87 2.57
N PHE A 161 8.57 -12.35 1.88
CA PHE A 161 7.53 -11.51 2.44
C PHE A 161 6.72 -12.22 3.54
N GLN A 162 6.22 -13.42 3.25
CA GLN A 162 5.43 -14.21 4.21
C GLN A 162 6.22 -14.50 5.49
N MET A 163 7.50 -14.87 5.36
CA MET A 163 8.36 -15.09 6.52
C MET A 163 8.59 -13.78 7.30
N GLY A 164 8.74 -12.65 6.61
CA GLY A 164 8.79 -11.32 7.22
C GLY A 164 7.58 -11.01 8.09
N CYS A 165 6.37 -11.15 7.53
CA CYS A 165 5.11 -10.93 8.27
C CYS A 165 4.97 -11.89 9.46
N ALA A 166 5.28 -13.18 9.26
CA ALA A 166 5.24 -14.17 10.33
C ALA A 166 6.21 -13.84 11.48
N ALA A 167 7.37 -13.23 11.20
CA ALA A 167 8.29 -12.81 12.26
C ALA A 167 7.76 -11.65 13.10
N ILE A 168 6.95 -10.75 12.54
CA ILE A 168 6.28 -9.71 13.32
C ILE A 168 5.22 -10.36 14.23
N ASP A 169 4.42 -11.27 13.67
CA ASP A 169 3.33 -11.94 14.38
C ASP A 169 3.84 -12.82 15.54
N LEU A 170 4.90 -13.61 15.30
CA LEU A 170 5.55 -14.44 16.33
C LEU A 170 6.15 -13.63 17.50
N GLN A 171 6.36 -12.33 17.31
CA GLN A 171 6.81 -11.42 18.38
C GLN A 171 5.63 -10.76 19.12
N GLY A 172 4.39 -11.10 18.77
CA GLY A 172 3.18 -10.51 19.34
C GLY A 172 2.99 -9.04 18.98
N ILE A 173 3.54 -8.59 17.85
CA ILE A 173 3.47 -7.18 17.44
C ILE A 173 2.23 -7.00 16.53
N PRO A 174 1.27 -6.11 16.87
CA PRO A 174 -0.01 -5.96 16.14
C PRO A 174 0.14 -5.18 14.80
N GLU A 175 1.27 -5.36 14.12
CA GLU A 175 1.66 -4.67 12.88
C GLU A 175 2.03 -5.67 11.78
N TYR A 176 1.79 -6.97 11.98
CA TYR A 176 2.15 -8.03 11.03
C TYR A 176 1.47 -7.90 9.66
N ALA A 177 0.31 -7.24 9.63
CA ALA A 177 -0.47 -6.95 8.42
C ALA A 177 -0.16 -5.56 7.82
N THR A 178 0.81 -4.82 8.36
CA THR A 178 1.22 -3.52 7.82
C THR A 178 1.99 -3.65 6.50
N PRO A 179 2.96 -4.56 6.36
CA PRO A 179 3.62 -4.80 5.08
C PRO A 179 2.62 -5.42 4.07
N GLU A 180 2.65 -4.93 2.83
CA GLU A 180 1.96 -5.50 1.68
C GLU A 180 2.95 -5.74 0.54
N ILE A 181 2.73 -6.80 -0.22
CA ILE A 181 3.52 -7.12 -1.41
C ILE A 181 2.66 -7.05 -2.67
N LYS A 182 3.23 -6.48 -3.72
CA LYS A 182 2.75 -6.62 -5.09
C LYS A 182 3.77 -7.43 -5.87
N ILE A 183 3.33 -8.53 -6.47
CA ILE A 183 4.21 -9.44 -7.20
C ILE A 183 3.56 -9.92 -8.50
N ARG A 184 4.34 -9.97 -9.57
CA ARG A 184 3.97 -10.57 -10.87
C ARG A 184 5.08 -11.47 -11.36
N ARG A 185 4.74 -12.41 -12.26
CA ARG A 185 5.77 -13.18 -12.97
C ARG A 185 6.55 -12.26 -13.91
N ARG A 186 7.88 -12.38 -13.87
CA ARG A 186 8.80 -11.60 -14.70
C ARG A 186 8.43 -11.74 -16.18
N ARG A 187 8.06 -10.64 -16.82
CA ARG A 187 7.67 -10.62 -18.24
C ARG A 187 8.81 -11.02 -19.18
N TYR A 188 10.06 -10.79 -18.78
CA TYR A 188 11.24 -10.89 -19.65
C TYR A 188 11.99 -12.23 -19.67
N GLN A 189 11.54 -13.27 -18.95
CA GLN A 189 12.23 -14.58 -18.93
C GLN A 189 11.65 -15.63 -19.90
N ARG A 190 10.77 -15.26 -20.85
CA ARG A 190 10.16 -16.23 -21.78
C ARG A 190 10.83 -16.37 -23.15
N GLU A 191 11.83 -15.57 -23.50
CA GLU A 191 12.43 -15.62 -24.84
C GLU A 191 13.63 -16.58 -24.98
N GLU A 192 14.25 -17.06 -23.90
CA GLU A 192 15.43 -17.96 -24.00
C GLU A 192 15.14 -19.46 -23.84
N ALA A 193 13.88 -19.89 -23.63
CA ALA A 193 13.55 -21.30 -23.38
C ALA A 193 12.78 -22.02 -24.50
N ILE A 194 12.71 -21.47 -25.72
CA ILE A 194 12.05 -22.14 -26.86
C ILE A 194 13.03 -22.28 -28.03
N ASN A 195 13.92 -23.28 -27.93
CA ASN A 195 14.58 -23.96 -29.04
C ASN A 195 15.34 -25.15 -28.42
N THR A 196 14.82 -26.39 -28.39
CA THR A 196 14.71 -27.26 -29.55
C THR A 196 14.05 -28.58 -29.12
N VAL A 197 12.87 -28.91 -29.64
CA VAL A 197 12.43 -30.32 -29.73
C VAL A 197 11.78 -30.52 -31.09
N LYS A 198 12.39 -31.41 -31.90
CA LYS A 198 11.88 -31.84 -33.21
C LYS A 198 10.52 -32.54 -33.07
N PRO A 199 9.63 -32.45 -34.06
CA PRO A 199 8.33 -33.11 -34.01
C PRO A 199 8.51 -34.59 -34.35
N ASN A 200 8.09 -35.48 -33.46
CA ASN A 200 7.88 -36.87 -33.80
C ASN A 200 6.39 -37.10 -34.00
N LYS A 201 6.01 -37.41 -35.24
CA LYS A 201 4.69 -37.88 -35.65
C LYS A 201 4.52 -39.33 -35.21
N ASN A 202 3.44 -39.64 -34.47
CA ASN A 202 2.38 -40.57 -34.88
C ASN A 202 1.55 -41.05 -33.67
N ASN A 203 0.22 -40.95 -33.88
CA ASN A 203 -0.88 -41.83 -33.45
C ASN A 203 -1.21 -41.93 -31.95
N ASP A 204 -2.46 -42.06 -31.50
CA ASP A 204 -3.83 -41.82 -31.98
C ASP A 204 -4.72 -42.16 -30.76
N MET A 205 -5.96 -41.66 -30.73
CA MET A 205 -7.04 -41.95 -29.74
C MET A 205 -6.85 -41.41 -28.30
N SER A 206 -7.85 -40.83 -27.64
CA SER A 206 -9.27 -40.65 -27.93
C SER A 206 -9.85 -39.55 -27.04
N ASN A 207 -10.90 -38.95 -27.58
CA ASN A 207 -11.71 -37.85 -27.11
C ASN A 207 -12.37 -38.13 -25.74
N ASP A 208 -12.28 -37.17 -24.81
CA ASP A 208 -13.34 -36.97 -23.81
C ASP A 208 -13.48 -35.47 -23.49
N ASN A 209 -14.47 -34.90 -24.18
CA ASN A 209 -14.79 -33.49 -24.24
C ASN A 209 -15.75 -33.18 -23.07
N LYS A 210 -15.22 -32.68 -21.94
CA LYS A 210 -16.05 -32.03 -20.92
C LYS A 210 -16.00 -30.52 -21.12
N SER A 211 -17.05 -30.00 -21.75
CA SER A 211 -17.35 -28.57 -21.80
C SER A 211 -17.35 -27.98 -20.39
N GLY A 212 -16.37 -27.12 -20.09
CA GLY A 212 -16.41 -26.26 -18.91
C GLY A 212 -17.61 -25.32 -19.03
N GLN A 213 -18.61 -25.51 -18.16
CA GLN A 213 -19.68 -24.55 -17.99
C GLN A 213 -19.07 -23.22 -17.48
N ASN A 214 -19.11 -22.17 -18.30
CA ASN A 214 -18.86 -20.81 -17.83
C ASN A 214 -19.87 -20.47 -16.74
N ARG A 215 -19.38 -20.20 -15.53
CA ARG A 215 -20.20 -19.70 -14.42
C ARG A 215 -19.89 -18.22 -14.21
N SER A 216 -20.70 -17.35 -14.80
CA SER A 216 -20.63 -15.91 -14.52
C SER A 216 -21.42 -15.60 -13.24
N VAL A 217 -20.79 -14.95 -12.28
CA VAL A 217 -21.46 -14.36 -11.11
C VAL A 217 -21.52 -12.85 -11.33
N SER A 218 -22.73 -12.32 -11.53
CA SER A 218 -22.97 -10.88 -11.62
C SER A 218 -23.49 -10.39 -10.27
N ILE A 219 -22.72 -9.52 -9.61
CA ILE A 219 -23.13 -8.87 -8.37
C ILE A 219 -23.64 -7.48 -8.75
N GLY A 220 -24.95 -7.27 -8.65
CA GLY A 220 -25.54 -5.94 -8.76
C GLY A 220 -25.59 -5.30 -7.37
N GLY A 221 -24.88 -4.20 -7.15
CA GLY A 221 -24.85 -3.45 -5.89
C GLY A 221 -23.44 -3.00 -5.48
N SER A 222 -23.33 -2.40 -4.29
CA SER A 222 -22.04 -1.95 -3.73
C SER A 222 -21.29 -3.08 -3.01
N VAL A 223 -20.00 -3.30 -3.31
CA VAL A 223 -19.15 -4.25 -2.60
C VAL A 223 -18.23 -3.51 -1.65
N THR A 224 -18.52 -3.55 -0.34
CA THR A 224 -17.63 -3.03 0.70
C THR A 224 -16.94 -4.16 1.46
N GLY A 225 -15.62 -4.24 1.36
CA GLY A 225 -14.79 -5.12 2.20
C GLY A 225 -14.62 -6.57 1.72
N GLY A 226 -14.98 -6.89 0.48
CA GLY A 226 -14.75 -8.23 -0.10
C GLY A 226 -13.41 -8.35 -0.81
N ALA A 227 -12.72 -9.48 -0.64
CA ALA A 227 -11.63 -9.91 -1.52
C ALA A 227 -12.24 -10.72 -2.69
N ILE A 228 -12.12 -10.23 -3.92
CA ILE A 228 -12.50 -11.01 -5.11
C ILE A 228 -11.34 -11.95 -5.42
N GLN A 229 -11.51 -13.23 -5.09
CA GLN A 229 -10.57 -14.29 -5.46
C GLN A 229 -11.12 -15.04 -6.66
N THR A 230 -10.53 -14.81 -7.83
CA THR A 230 -10.90 -15.52 -9.05
C THR A 230 -9.92 -16.67 -9.31
N GLY A 231 -10.37 -17.72 -10.00
CA GLY A 231 -9.50 -18.83 -10.39
C GLY A 231 -8.66 -18.47 -11.61
N ASP A 232 -7.81 -19.41 -12.03
CA ASP A 232 -7.07 -19.29 -13.29
C ASP A 232 -8.09 -19.23 -14.44
N TYR A 233 -7.97 -18.19 -15.29
CA TYR A 233 -8.79 -17.88 -16.48
C TYR A 233 -10.09 -17.07 -16.29
N ASP A 234 -10.37 -16.54 -15.11
CA ASP A 234 -11.50 -15.62 -14.90
C ASP A 234 -11.07 -14.15 -15.11
N THR A 235 -11.85 -13.38 -15.87
CA THR A 235 -11.69 -11.92 -16.00
C THR A 235 -12.62 -11.18 -15.04
N ALA A 236 -12.07 -10.51 -14.03
CA ALA A 236 -12.81 -9.57 -13.18
C ALA A 236 -12.71 -8.15 -13.76
N ASN A 237 -13.83 -7.60 -14.23
CA ASN A 237 -13.93 -6.20 -14.64
C ASN A 237 -14.55 -5.39 -13.49
N ILE A 238 -13.77 -4.48 -12.89
CA ILE A 238 -14.24 -3.56 -11.86
C ILE A 238 -14.40 -2.19 -12.51
N ASN A 239 -15.65 -1.75 -12.69
CA ASN A 239 -15.94 -0.39 -13.14
C ASN A 239 -16.12 0.51 -11.92
N PHE A 240 -15.15 1.40 -11.68
CA PHE A 240 -15.31 2.46 -10.70
C PHE A 240 -16.23 3.53 -11.28
N GLN A 241 -17.38 3.76 -10.65
CA GLN A 241 -18.20 4.92 -10.96
C GLN A 241 -17.52 6.14 -10.33
N GLN A 242 -16.94 7.00 -11.18
CA GLN A 242 -16.43 8.29 -10.75
C GLN A 242 -17.64 9.16 -10.36
N VAL A 243 -17.85 9.35 -9.07
CA VAL A 243 -18.94 10.19 -8.56
C VAL A 243 -18.50 11.64 -8.68
N SER A 244 -19.17 12.41 -9.55
CA SER A 244 -18.98 13.86 -9.60
C SER A 244 -19.57 14.46 -8.34
N LEU A 245 -18.73 15.16 -7.56
CA LEU A 245 -19.17 15.89 -6.40
C LEU A 245 -19.89 17.18 -6.83
N PRO A 246 -20.95 17.60 -6.12
CA PRO A 246 -21.59 18.89 -6.36
C PRO A 246 -20.67 20.04 -5.93
N ALA A 247 -20.92 21.25 -6.42
CA ALA A 247 -20.16 22.42 -6.00
C ALA A 247 -20.37 22.70 -4.49
N PRO A 248 -19.32 23.00 -3.70
CA PRO A 248 -19.41 23.13 -2.24
C PRO A 248 -20.52 24.09 -1.76
N GLU A 249 -20.70 25.19 -2.48
CA GLU A 249 -21.71 26.23 -2.21
C GLU A 249 -23.16 25.78 -2.43
N THR A 250 -23.37 24.68 -3.16
CA THR A 250 -24.71 24.13 -3.43
C THR A 250 -25.18 23.13 -2.38
N VAL A 251 -24.30 22.78 -1.43
CA VAL A 251 -24.57 21.78 -0.39
C VAL A 251 -25.21 22.44 0.83
N ASN A 252 -26.41 22.00 1.18
CA ASN A 252 -27.01 22.32 2.48
C ASN A 252 -26.42 21.41 3.56
N ILE A 253 -25.26 21.81 4.09
CA ILE A 253 -24.49 20.98 5.04
C ILE A 253 -25.29 20.56 6.28
N GLN A 254 -26.19 21.42 6.78
CA GLN A 254 -27.03 21.11 7.93
C GLN A 254 -28.02 19.98 7.62
N ALA A 255 -28.64 20.00 6.45
CA ALA A 255 -29.56 18.96 6.01
C ALA A 255 -28.84 17.62 5.79
N GLU A 256 -27.65 17.66 5.21
CA GLU A 256 -26.84 16.46 4.97
C GLU A 256 -26.37 15.82 6.28
N PHE A 257 -25.90 16.61 7.26
CA PHE A 257 -25.52 16.10 8.58
C PHE A 257 -26.70 15.50 9.37
N ASN A 258 -27.88 16.12 9.27
CA ASN A 258 -29.09 15.59 9.90
C ASN A 258 -29.48 14.24 9.29
N ALA A 259 -29.42 14.11 7.96
CA ALA A 259 -29.70 12.86 7.27
C ALA A 259 -28.69 11.75 7.64
N LEU A 260 -27.40 12.08 7.73
CA LEU A 260 -26.36 11.15 8.19
C LEU A 260 -26.65 10.64 9.61
N ARG A 261 -27.02 11.55 10.53
CA ARG A 261 -27.37 11.19 11.91
C ARG A 261 -28.59 10.25 11.95
N GLU A 262 -29.65 10.55 11.20
CA GLU A 262 -30.86 9.71 11.15
C GLU A 262 -30.60 8.30 10.61
N ILE A 263 -29.71 8.18 9.63
CA ILE A 263 -29.34 6.87 9.06
C ILE A 263 -28.53 6.06 10.09
N ILE A 264 -27.56 6.71 10.76
CA ILE A 264 -26.69 6.04 11.73
C ILE A 264 -27.44 5.72 13.04
N ALA A 265 -28.42 6.53 13.43
CA ALA A 265 -29.25 6.28 14.62
C ALA A 265 -30.07 4.98 14.54
N LYS A 266 -30.22 4.40 13.34
CA LYS A 266 -30.89 3.10 13.13
C LYS A 266 -30.00 1.90 13.42
N LEU A 267 -28.72 2.11 13.72
CA LEU A 267 -27.78 1.05 14.03
C LEU A 267 -27.82 0.68 15.50
N GLU A 268 -27.86 -0.61 15.79
CA GLU A 268 -27.72 -1.10 17.16
C GLU A 268 -26.24 -1.13 17.54
N THR A 269 -25.84 -0.27 18.48
CA THR A 269 -24.44 -0.14 18.89
C THR A 269 -24.28 0.30 20.34
N SER A 270 -23.26 -0.26 21.00
CA SER A 270 -22.84 0.15 22.34
C SER A 270 -22.10 1.50 22.36
N ASP A 271 -21.67 2.00 21.21
CA ASP A 271 -20.97 3.28 21.06
C ASP A 271 -21.91 4.46 20.69
N SER A 272 -23.24 4.30 20.80
CA SER A 272 -24.24 5.31 20.37
C SER A 272 -24.00 6.71 20.95
N ARG A 273 -23.71 6.81 22.25
CA ARG A 273 -23.38 8.11 22.89
C ARG A 273 -22.17 8.80 22.25
N LYS A 274 -21.14 8.04 21.86
CA LYS A 274 -19.93 8.62 21.23
C LYS A 274 -20.23 9.13 19.82
N ILE A 275 -21.14 8.46 19.13
CA ILE A 275 -21.64 8.88 17.82
C ILE A 275 -22.45 10.17 17.97
N ASP A 276 -23.38 10.22 18.92
CA ASP A 276 -24.21 11.40 19.18
C ASP A 276 -23.37 12.63 19.54
N HIS A 277 -22.42 12.49 20.47
CA HIS A 277 -21.53 13.60 20.85
C HIS A 277 -20.72 14.10 19.65
N ALA A 278 -20.21 13.19 18.80
CA ALA A 278 -19.46 13.59 17.62
C ALA A 278 -20.34 14.32 16.59
N PHE A 279 -21.61 13.94 16.45
CA PHE A 279 -22.56 14.68 15.63
C PHE A 279 -22.95 16.04 16.23
N GLU A 280 -23.07 16.13 17.56
CA GLU A 280 -23.35 17.38 18.27
C GLU A 280 -22.21 18.38 18.11
N ASP A 281 -20.97 17.96 18.33
CA ASP A 281 -19.77 18.79 18.12
C ASP A 281 -19.75 19.37 16.68
N ALA A 282 -19.98 18.52 15.68
CA ALA A 282 -20.04 18.96 14.28
C ALA A 282 -21.19 19.93 14.01
N GLN A 283 -22.38 19.68 14.58
CA GLN A 283 -23.55 20.54 14.41
C GLN A 283 -23.40 21.89 15.10
N GLU A 284 -22.67 21.98 16.21
CA GLU A 284 -22.32 23.25 16.84
C GLU A 284 -21.37 24.06 15.95
N GLU A 285 -20.37 23.41 15.36
CA GLU A 285 -19.42 24.04 14.45
C GLU A 285 -20.09 24.56 13.18
N ILE A 286 -20.95 23.75 12.56
CA ILE A 286 -21.70 24.10 11.33
C ILE A 286 -22.57 25.36 11.52
N LYS A 287 -23.05 25.64 12.74
CA LYS A 287 -23.90 26.80 13.04
C LYS A 287 -23.12 28.10 13.19
N LYS A 288 -21.78 28.06 13.28
CA LYS A 288 -20.96 29.26 13.40
C LYS A 288 -21.01 30.09 12.10
N PRO A 289 -20.85 31.42 12.16
CA PRO A 289 -20.83 32.27 10.96
C PRO A 289 -19.74 31.91 9.95
N GLN A 290 -18.63 31.35 10.44
CA GLN A 290 -17.55 30.77 9.65
C GLN A 290 -17.15 29.45 10.30
N PRO A 291 -17.75 28.32 9.87
CA PRO A 291 -17.40 27.00 10.39
C PRO A 291 -15.98 26.60 10.03
N ASP A 292 -15.26 26.01 10.99
CA ASP A 292 -14.02 25.28 10.71
C ASP A 292 -14.35 23.94 10.06
N LYS A 293 -14.00 23.81 8.78
CA LYS A 293 -14.31 22.62 8.00
C LYS A 293 -13.51 21.39 8.47
N ASP A 294 -12.29 21.58 8.96
CA ASP A 294 -11.48 20.46 9.41
C ASP A 294 -12.03 19.92 10.74
N GLU A 295 -12.49 20.79 11.64
CA GLU A 295 -13.15 20.38 12.89
C GLU A 295 -14.46 19.59 12.61
N VAL A 296 -15.28 20.06 11.65
CA VAL A 296 -16.49 19.35 11.20
C VAL A 296 -16.14 17.99 10.59
N GLY A 297 -15.09 17.93 9.77
CA GLY A 297 -14.63 16.70 9.14
C GLY A 297 -14.12 15.67 10.16
N GLU A 298 -13.32 16.10 11.13
CA GLU A 298 -12.77 15.23 12.17
C GLU A 298 -13.87 14.63 13.05
N ALA A 299 -14.86 15.46 13.41
CA ALA A 299 -16.03 15.04 14.15
C ALA A 299 -16.85 13.99 13.36
N LEU A 300 -17.07 14.20 12.06
CA LEU A 300 -17.74 13.23 11.19
C LEU A 300 -16.95 11.91 11.07
N ASN A 301 -15.63 11.97 10.89
CA ASN A 301 -14.77 10.80 10.82
C ASN A 301 -14.84 9.98 12.11
N ARG A 302 -14.85 10.65 13.26
CA ARG A 302 -15.01 10.01 14.57
C ARG A 302 -16.37 9.33 14.70
N ALA A 303 -17.45 9.96 14.25
CA ALA A 303 -18.79 9.35 14.24
C ALA A 303 -18.83 8.09 13.37
N LEU A 304 -18.33 8.17 12.12
CA LEU A 304 -18.29 7.05 11.19
C LEU A 304 -17.41 5.90 11.68
N LYS A 305 -16.30 6.22 12.35
CA LYS A 305 -15.40 5.22 12.97
C LYS A 305 -16.11 4.38 14.02
N TYR A 306 -16.99 4.98 14.82
CA TYR A 306 -17.80 4.24 15.80
C TYR A 306 -18.98 3.52 15.13
N ALA A 307 -19.65 4.16 14.18
CA ALA A 307 -20.76 3.57 13.43
C ALA A 307 -20.34 2.30 12.67
N LYS A 308 -19.12 2.27 12.10
CA LYS A 308 -18.59 1.12 11.35
C LYS A 308 -18.46 -0.16 12.19
N LYS A 309 -18.42 -0.05 13.52
CA LYS A 309 -18.38 -1.20 14.44
C LYS A 309 -19.75 -1.79 14.75
N ALA A 310 -20.82 -1.07 14.41
CA ALA A 310 -22.18 -1.49 14.69
C ALA A 310 -22.61 -2.67 13.81
N GLU A 311 -23.41 -3.56 14.38
CA GLU A 311 -24.06 -4.62 13.61
C GLU A 311 -25.04 -3.97 12.61
N GLY A 312 -25.09 -4.50 11.38
CA GLY A 312 -25.94 -3.94 10.32
C GLY A 312 -25.38 -2.69 9.62
N PHE A 313 -24.17 -2.20 9.95
CA PHE A 313 -23.58 -1.04 9.27
C PHE A 313 -23.54 -1.20 7.73
N ALA A 314 -23.19 -2.39 7.23
CA ALA A 314 -23.16 -2.68 5.80
C ALA A 314 -24.50 -2.41 5.09
N SER A 315 -25.62 -2.60 5.78
CA SER A 315 -26.97 -2.41 5.23
C SER A 315 -27.39 -0.95 5.07
N VAL A 316 -26.66 -0.02 5.70
CA VAL A 316 -26.96 1.42 5.63
C VAL A 316 -25.97 2.21 4.75
N VAL A 317 -24.87 1.59 4.29
CA VAL A 317 -23.83 2.25 3.49
C VAL A 317 -24.39 2.90 2.23
N GLU A 318 -25.27 2.21 1.50
CA GLU A 318 -25.88 2.75 0.27
C GLU A 318 -26.74 4.00 0.55
N LYS A 319 -27.32 4.09 1.75
CA LYS A 319 -28.08 5.26 2.18
C LYS A 319 -27.16 6.40 2.65
N LEU A 320 -26.01 6.08 3.23
CA LEU A 320 -25.02 7.06 3.68
C LEU A 320 -24.28 7.73 2.51
N GLN A 321 -23.96 6.96 1.47
CA GLN A 321 -23.14 7.40 0.34
C GLN A 321 -23.53 8.75 -0.27
N PRO A 322 -24.80 9.03 -0.65
CA PRO A 322 -25.16 10.31 -1.27
C PRO A 322 -24.97 11.50 -0.34
N HIS A 323 -25.16 11.30 0.97
CA HIS A 323 -24.97 12.34 1.98
C HIS A 323 -23.48 12.57 2.27
N LEU A 324 -22.71 11.49 2.41
CA LEU A 324 -21.26 11.57 2.58
C LEU A 324 -20.58 12.27 1.40
N ALA A 325 -20.98 11.98 0.17
CA ALA A 325 -20.43 12.63 -1.02
C ALA A 325 -20.69 14.15 -1.02
N LYS A 326 -21.89 14.59 -0.63
CA LYS A 326 -22.20 16.02 -0.54
C LYS A 326 -21.46 16.67 0.63
N THR A 327 -21.35 15.98 1.76
CA THR A 327 -20.61 16.47 2.92
C THR A 327 -19.13 16.61 2.60
N THR A 328 -18.49 15.64 1.94
CA THR A 328 -17.09 15.75 1.50
C THR A 328 -16.90 16.86 0.46
N ALA A 329 -17.86 17.04 -0.46
CA ALA A 329 -17.88 18.18 -1.37
C ALA A 329 -17.85 19.53 -0.63
N TRP A 330 -18.64 19.68 0.43
CA TRP A 330 -18.66 20.90 1.24
C TRP A 330 -17.38 21.09 2.06
N LEU A 331 -16.82 20.01 2.62
CA LEU A 331 -15.58 20.01 3.40
C LEU A 331 -14.36 20.41 2.56
N GLY A 332 -14.34 20.04 1.27
CA GLY A 332 -13.31 20.43 0.30
C GLY A 332 -12.14 19.44 0.22
N ASP A 333 -11.08 19.85 -0.48
CA ASP A 333 -10.00 18.98 -0.97
C ASP A 333 -9.29 18.14 0.11
N ASN A 334 -9.27 18.61 1.36
CA ASN A 334 -8.68 17.87 2.49
C ASN A 334 -9.47 16.62 2.90
N TRP A 335 -10.68 16.43 2.36
CA TRP A 335 -11.66 15.42 2.80
C TRP A 335 -12.24 14.56 1.66
N HIS A 336 -11.61 14.59 0.47
CA HIS A 336 -12.02 13.81 -0.72
C HIS A 336 -11.51 12.38 -0.74
#